data_AF-A0A7S1UDG8-F1
#
_entry.id   AF-A0A7S1UDG8-F1
#
_cell.length_a   1.000
_cell.length_b   1.000
_cell.length_c   1.000
_cell.angle_alpha   90.00
_cell.angle_beta   90.00
_cell.angle_gamma   90.00
#
_symmetry.space_group_name_H-M   'P 1'
#
loop_
_entity.id
_entity.type
_entity.pdbx_description
1 polymer ?
#
loop_
_entity_poly.entity_id
_entity_poly.type
_entity_poly.pdbx_seq_one_letter_code
_entity_poly.pdbx_strand_id
1 'polypeptide(L)'
;GTPLQNNLMEYYSMVSFVRQGLLGTARQFKYRFAEPIRDGLASDASDRMVKRSKLRQAVLFRTLQPCVHRRTARVLLKSLPPKHEYILNTRLSPAQRRLYVRCLRSDLRANGLFAMYQCLQQIWNHPKVLDINQRRREAQSGYNSMDEFIVSSESSEDDSSRDPSPQPDAKAGKGRGGAADGAAQNPSWDGIKAQERETLTDWTPGSSSKLCVALELIRLARALGESTLVFSQSIAMLDVLEHALHDIFGMRFGHDLLRLDGSTPVDTRIKIIDSFNEAQGGGGGGG
;
A
#
# COMPACT_ATOMS: atom_id res chain seq x y z
N GLY A 1 10.20 -1.39 -14.99
CA GLY A 1 9.92 -0.56 -13.80
C GLY A 1 9.59 0.87 -14.22
N THR A 2 8.74 1.54 -13.46
CA THR A 2 8.69 3.02 -13.45
C THR A 2 10.13 3.51 -13.28
N PRO A 3 10.60 4.49 -14.08
CA PRO A 3 11.89 5.09 -13.78
C PRO A 3 11.73 5.62 -12.36
N LEU A 4 12.62 5.20 -11.46
CA LEU A 4 12.65 5.62 -10.07
C LEU A 4 12.21 7.08 -9.93
N GLN A 5 11.22 7.26 -9.04
CA GLN A 5 10.86 8.44 -8.26
C GLN A 5 11.10 9.82 -8.91
N ASN A 6 10.13 10.73 -8.76
CA ASN A 6 10.24 12.14 -9.20
C ASN A 6 11.39 12.93 -8.53
N ASN A 7 12.37 12.27 -7.90
CA ASN A 7 13.54 12.80 -7.26
C ASN A 7 14.80 12.54 -8.09
N LEU A 8 15.30 13.59 -8.76
CA LEU A 8 16.53 13.53 -9.56
C LEU A 8 17.77 13.16 -8.76
N MET A 9 17.78 13.36 -7.43
CA MET A 9 18.92 12.98 -6.60
C MET A 9 19.02 11.47 -6.39
N GLU A 10 17.89 10.77 -6.26
CA GLU A 10 17.88 9.30 -6.24
C GLU A 10 18.34 8.74 -7.57
N TYR A 11 17.93 9.39 -8.67
CA TYR A 11 18.42 9.06 -10.00
C TYR A 11 19.94 9.24 -10.13
N TYR A 12 20.51 10.33 -9.60
CA TYR A 12 21.96 10.52 -9.52
C TYR A 12 22.64 9.39 -8.75
N SER A 13 22.11 9.02 -7.58
CA SER A 13 22.69 7.97 -6.75
C SER A 13 22.77 6.63 -7.50
N MET A 14 21.72 6.26 -8.22
CA MET A 14 21.74 5.05 -9.06
C MET A 14 22.78 5.11 -10.17
N VAL A 15 22.81 6.21 -10.92
CA VAL A 15 23.73 6.33 -12.06
C VAL A 15 25.18 6.38 -11.55
N SER A 16 25.44 7.08 -10.46
CA SER A 16 26.76 7.14 -9.84
C SER A 16 27.19 5.78 -9.28
N PHE A 17 26.24 4.95 -8.83
CA PHE A 17 26.53 3.58 -8.40
C PHE A 17 26.95 2.69 -9.57
N VAL A 18 26.22 2.74 -10.68
CA VAL A 18 26.50 1.91 -11.87
C VAL A 18 27.72 2.43 -12.66
N ARG A 19 27.84 3.75 -12.81
CA ARG A 19 28.90 4.40 -13.59
C ARG A 19 29.39 5.67 -12.87
N GLN A 20 30.37 5.47 -12.00
CA GLN A 20 31.01 6.55 -11.25
C GLN A 20 31.61 7.61 -12.20
N GLY A 21 31.50 8.89 -11.82
CA GLY A 21 32.08 10.01 -12.56
C GLY A 21 31.30 10.52 -13.78
N LEU A 22 30.28 9.81 -14.27
CA LEU A 22 29.53 10.23 -15.48
C LEU A 22 28.79 11.58 -15.31
N LEU A 23 28.24 11.82 -14.11
CA LEU A 23 27.43 13.01 -13.80
C LEU A 23 28.18 14.05 -12.95
N GLY A 24 29.47 13.83 -12.68
CA GLY A 24 30.25 14.61 -11.73
C GLY A 24 29.86 14.31 -10.27
N THR A 25 30.09 15.27 -9.38
CA THR A 25 29.75 15.14 -7.96
C THR A 25 28.28 15.42 -7.69
N ALA A 26 27.75 14.94 -6.56
CA ALA A 26 26.36 15.15 -6.16
C ALA A 26 25.98 16.65 -6.12
N ARG A 27 26.90 17.51 -5.66
CA ARG A 27 26.72 18.96 -5.62
C ARG A 27 26.66 19.57 -7.01
N GLN A 28 27.55 19.15 -7.91
CA GLN A 28 27.55 19.60 -9.30
C GLN A 28 26.28 19.16 -10.01
N PHE A 29 25.86 17.92 -9.84
CA PHE A 29 24.62 17.42 -10.41
C PHE A 29 23.39 18.18 -9.90
N LYS A 30 23.32 18.43 -8.59
CA LYS A 30 22.23 19.18 -7.97
C LYS A 30 22.05 20.57 -8.60
N TYR A 31 23.13 21.35 -8.69
CA TYR A 31 23.08 22.69 -9.24
C TYR A 31 22.93 22.73 -10.77
N ARG A 32 23.55 21.79 -11.48
CA ARG A 32 23.54 21.75 -12.95
C ARG A 32 22.23 21.22 -13.51
N PHE A 33 21.59 20.27 -12.82
CA PHE A 33 20.40 19.57 -13.31
C PHE A 33 19.24 19.63 -12.31
N ALA A 34 19.39 19.14 -11.08
CA ALA A 34 18.24 18.93 -10.19
C ALA A 34 17.46 20.22 -9.86
N GLU A 35 18.15 21.27 -9.41
CA GLU A 35 17.53 22.55 -9.06
C GLU A 35 16.96 23.26 -10.30
N PRO A 36 17.70 23.49 -11.41
CA PRO A 36 17.12 24.11 -12.59
C PRO A 36 15.90 23.38 -13.16
N ILE A 37 15.87 22.05 -13.06
CA ILE A 37 14.76 21.25 -13.54
C ILE A 37 13.55 21.42 -12.62
N ARG A 38 13.74 21.27 -11.30
CA ARG A 38 12.70 21.47 -10.29
C ARG A 38 12.10 22.88 -10.39
N ASP A 39 12.95 23.89 -10.45
CA ASP A 39 12.50 25.29 -10.46
C ASP A 39 11.71 25.62 -11.74
N GLY A 40 12.03 25.01 -12.88
CA GLY A 40 11.26 25.19 -14.12
C GLY A 40 10.01 24.30 -14.25
N LEU A 41 9.79 23.40 -13.29
CA LEU A 41 8.55 22.60 -13.17
C LEU A 41 7.59 23.17 -12.12
N ALA A 42 8.02 24.18 -11.37
CA ALA A 42 7.18 24.86 -10.39
C ALA A 42 6.02 25.60 -11.08
N SER A 43 4.87 25.72 -10.42
CA SER A 43 3.66 26.36 -10.97
C SER A 43 3.83 27.86 -11.22
N ASP A 44 4.74 28.50 -10.48
CA ASP A 44 5.11 29.91 -10.55
C ASP A 44 6.36 30.16 -11.41
N ALA A 45 6.82 29.16 -12.16
CA ALA A 45 8.04 29.26 -12.96
C ALA A 45 7.90 30.25 -14.12
N SER A 46 8.85 31.19 -14.22
CA SER A 46 8.95 32.07 -15.39
C SER A 46 9.33 31.33 -16.67
N ASP A 47 9.00 31.88 -17.84
CA ASP A 47 9.33 31.30 -19.15
C ASP A 47 10.83 30.99 -19.31
N ARG A 48 11.69 31.84 -18.75
CA ARG A 48 13.15 31.63 -18.76
C ARG A 48 13.53 30.38 -17.96
N MET A 49 12.89 30.14 -16.82
CA MET A 49 13.13 28.96 -15.98
C MET A 49 12.62 27.69 -16.65
N VAL A 50 11.45 27.73 -17.29
CA VAL A 50 10.89 26.63 -18.07
C VAL A 50 11.81 26.25 -19.24
N LYS A 51 12.29 27.24 -20.01
CA LYS A 51 13.26 27.01 -21.10
C LYS A 51 14.56 26.39 -20.59
N ARG A 52 15.10 26.91 -19.47
CA ARG A 52 16.31 26.38 -18.83
C ARG A 52 16.10 24.93 -18.37
N SER A 53 14.95 24.61 -17.77
CA SER A 53 14.60 23.26 -17.33
C SER A 53 14.55 22.29 -18.51
N LYS A 54 13.83 22.62 -19.59
CA LYS A 54 13.75 21.78 -20.80
C LYS A 54 15.13 21.51 -21.40
N LEU A 55 16.00 22.53 -21.47
CA LEU A 55 17.37 22.36 -21.96
C LEU A 55 18.18 21.42 -21.06
N ARG A 56 18.13 21.61 -19.74
CA ARG A 56 18.85 20.74 -18.79
C ARG A 56 18.35 19.30 -18.83
N GLN A 57 17.04 19.08 -18.98
CA GLN A 57 16.45 17.75 -19.17
C GLN A 57 16.97 17.09 -20.46
N ALA A 58 17.00 17.81 -21.58
CA ALA A 58 17.49 17.28 -22.85
C ALA A 58 18.99 16.91 -22.80
N VAL A 59 19.81 17.78 -22.19
CA VAL A 59 21.24 17.48 -21.98
C VAL A 59 21.42 16.25 -21.09
N LEU A 60 20.69 16.19 -19.97
CA LEU A 60 20.76 15.05 -19.05
C LEU A 60 20.37 13.75 -19.75
N PHE A 61 19.27 13.75 -20.49
CA PHE A 61 18.81 12.59 -21.26
C PHE A 61 19.87 12.10 -22.26
N ARG A 62 20.48 13.02 -23.02
CA ARG A 62 21.52 12.69 -23.99
C ARG A 62 22.79 12.13 -23.33
N THR A 63 23.20 12.67 -22.19
CA THR A 63 24.35 12.16 -21.42
C THR A 63 24.10 10.74 -20.92
N LEU A 64 22.86 10.41 -20.58
CA LEU A 64 22.46 9.12 -20.02
C LEU A 64 22.10 8.07 -21.06
N GLN A 65 21.80 8.49 -22.30
CA GLN A 65 21.40 7.60 -23.39
C GLN A 65 22.33 6.38 -23.57
N PRO A 66 23.68 6.48 -23.43
CA PRO A 66 24.57 5.33 -23.59
C PRO A 66 24.49 4.31 -22.45
N CYS A 67 24.01 4.69 -21.27
CA CYS A 67 23.97 3.81 -20.09
C CYS A 67 22.55 3.42 -19.67
N VAL A 68 21.52 4.12 -20.13
CA VAL A 68 20.14 3.91 -19.72
C VAL A 68 19.30 3.48 -20.92
N HIS A 69 18.99 2.19 -20.97
CA HIS A 69 18.06 1.62 -21.94
C HIS A 69 16.64 1.66 -21.40
N ARG A 70 15.79 2.52 -21.98
CA ARG A 70 14.37 2.61 -21.63
C ARG A 70 13.49 2.31 -22.83
N ARG A 71 12.78 1.19 -22.80
CA ARG A 71 11.70 0.87 -23.74
C ARG A 71 10.37 1.07 -23.04
N THR A 72 9.49 1.89 -23.61
CA THR A 72 8.13 2.04 -23.10
C THR A 72 7.28 0.85 -23.54
N ALA A 73 6.16 0.61 -22.86
CA ALA A 73 5.19 -0.43 -23.23
C ALA A 73 4.67 -0.31 -24.67
N ARG A 74 4.95 0.83 -25.34
CA ARG A 74 4.69 1.04 -26.77
C ARG A 74 5.27 -0.03 -27.69
N VAL A 75 6.40 -0.64 -27.31
CA VAL A 75 6.99 -1.73 -28.10
C VAL A 75 6.08 -2.96 -28.15
N LEU A 76 5.27 -3.17 -27.11
CA LEU A 76 4.36 -4.31 -26.99
C LEU A 76 2.97 -4.05 -27.59
N LEU A 77 2.65 -2.81 -28.01
CA LEU A 77 1.34 -2.46 -28.57
C LEU A 77 0.98 -3.24 -29.85
N LYS A 78 1.97 -3.80 -30.54
CA LYS A 78 1.75 -4.64 -31.74
C LYS A 78 1.37 -6.07 -31.41
N SER A 79 1.62 -6.51 -30.17
CA SER A 79 1.49 -7.91 -29.75
C SER A 79 0.49 -8.10 -28.60
N LEU A 80 0.04 -7.00 -27.99
CA LEU A 80 -0.92 -7.01 -26.90
C LEU A 80 -2.21 -6.28 -27.31
N PRO A 81 -3.38 -6.73 -26.82
CA PRO A 81 -4.64 -6.00 -26.97
C PRO A 81 -4.54 -4.55 -26.45
N PRO A 82 -5.40 -3.64 -26.95
CA PRO A 82 -5.43 -2.27 -26.46
C PRO A 82 -5.77 -2.22 -24.96
N LYS A 83 -5.00 -1.43 -24.21
CA LYS A 83 -5.24 -1.21 -22.78
C LYS A 83 -6.16 0.01 -22.60
N HIS A 84 -7.32 -0.20 -21.99
CA HIS A 84 -8.24 0.87 -21.60
C HIS A 84 -8.09 1.17 -20.11
N GLU A 85 -7.95 2.47 -19.75
CA GLU A 85 -7.80 2.92 -18.37
C GLU A 85 -8.91 3.93 -18.04
N TYR A 86 -9.66 3.66 -16.97
CA TYR A 86 -10.77 4.50 -16.53
C TYR A 86 -10.54 4.96 -15.08
N ILE A 87 -10.84 6.23 -14.80
CA ILE A 87 -10.80 6.79 -13.45
C ILE A 87 -12.24 7.02 -12.99
N LEU A 88 -12.68 6.24 -12.01
CA LEU A 88 -14.03 6.33 -11.46
C LEU A 88 -14.06 7.22 -10.21
N ASN A 89 -14.80 8.33 -10.30
CA ASN A 89 -14.96 9.27 -9.20
C ASN A 89 -16.25 8.96 -8.41
N THR A 90 -16.11 8.37 -7.22
CA THR A 90 -17.24 8.03 -6.35
C THR A 90 -17.42 9.07 -5.24
N ARG A 91 -18.67 9.42 -4.91
CA ARG A 91 -18.99 10.24 -3.73
C ARG A 91 -18.99 9.38 -2.47
N LEU A 92 -18.60 9.93 -1.32
CA LEU A 92 -18.77 9.24 -0.03
C LEU A 92 -20.25 8.98 0.24
N SER A 93 -20.58 7.77 0.73
CA SER A 93 -21.93 7.44 1.19
C SER A 93 -22.34 8.36 2.35
N PRO A 94 -23.65 8.53 2.62
CA PRO A 94 -24.10 9.32 3.77
C PRO A 94 -23.47 8.84 5.09
N ALA A 95 -23.35 7.52 5.25
CA ALA A 95 -22.64 6.86 6.33
C ALA A 95 -21.17 7.30 6.45
N GLN A 96 -20.40 7.15 5.37
CA GLN A 96 -18.99 7.56 5.31
C GLN A 96 -18.82 9.04 5.57
N ARG A 97 -19.71 9.88 5.04
CA ARG A 97 -19.66 11.34 5.22
C ARG A 97 -19.81 11.72 6.69
N ARG A 98 -20.74 11.09 7.43
CA ARG A 98 -20.90 11.34 8.87
C ARG A 98 -19.62 11.03 9.64
N LEU A 99 -19.03 9.86 9.40
CA LEU A 99 -17.76 9.45 10.02
C LEU A 99 -16.61 10.38 9.62
N TYR A 100 -16.52 10.73 8.35
CA TYR A 100 -15.49 11.62 7.81
C TYR A 100 -15.53 13.00 8.48
N VAL A 101 -16.72 13.61 8.57
CA VAL A 101 -16.90 14.92 9.23
C VAL A 101 -16.61 14.82 10.73
N ARG A 102 -17.02 13.74 11.39
CA ARG A 102 -16.71 13.52 12.81
C ARG A 102 -15.20 13.41 13.04
N CYS A 103 -14.51 12.65 12.20
CA CYS A 103 -13.06 12.52 12.24
C CYS A 103 -12.38 13.89 12.07
N LEU A 104 -12.80 14.69 11.09
CA LEU A 104 -12.26 16.04 10.88
C LEU A 104 -12.51 17.02 12.04
N ARG A 105 -13.61 16.84 12.78
CA ARG A 105 -13.94 17.65 13.96
C ARG A 105 -13.18 17.22 15.21
N SER A 106 -12.65 16.01 15.25
CA SER A 106 -11.75 15.58 16.32
C SER A 106 -10.46 16.41 16.27
N ASP A 107 -9.93 16.77 17.42
CA ASP A 107 -8.88 17.80 17.52
C ASP A 107 -7.63 17.39 16.73
N LEU A 108 -7.38 18.10 15.61
CA LEU A 108 -6.22 17.92 14.74
C LEU A 108 -4.90 18.07 15.50
N ARG A 109 -4.90 18.82 16.61
CA ARG A 109 -3.71 19.07 17.44
C ARG A 109 -3.42 17.92 18.40
N ALA A 110 -4.44 17.16 18.82
CA ALA A 110 -4.29 16.07 19.77
C ALA A 110 -3.81 14.76 19.10
N ASN A 111 -4.30 14.47 17.90
CA ASN A 111 -4.09 13.17 17.25
C ASN A 111 -2.99 13.18 16.17
N GLY A 112 -2.55 14.35 15.72
CA GLY A 112 -1.55 14.51 14.66
C GLY A 112 -2.08 14.24 13.24
N LEU A 113 -1.51 14.92 12.25
CA LEU A 113 -1.95 14.87 10.85
C LEU A 113 -1.96 13.44 10.27
N PHE A 114 -0.96 12.64 10.59
CA PHE A 114 -0.82 11.29 10.04
C PHE A 114 -1.88 10.32 10.57
N ALA A 115 -2.22 10.38 11.86
CA ALA A 115 -3.28 9.53 12.42
C ALA A 115 -4.65 9.92 11.83
N MET A 116 -4.89 11.23 11.66
CA MET A 116 -6.07 11.74 10.97
C MET A 116 -6.16 11.18 9.54
N TYR A 117 -5.08 11.29 8.76
CA TYR A 117 -5.03 10.76 7.40
C TYR A 117 -5.30 9.24 7.36
N GLN A 118 -4.68 8.48 8.27
CA GLN A 118 -4.90 7.03 8.39
C GLN A 118 -6.35 6.70 8.74
N CYS A 119 -7.03 7.50 9.57
CA CYS A 119 -8.45 7.34 9.85
C CYS A 119 -9.30 7.52 8.60
N LEU A 120 -9.14 8.66 7.94
CA LEU A 120 -9.91 9.02 6.76
C LEU A 120 -9.69 7.97 5.67
N GLN A 121 -8.46 7.44 5.57
CA GLN A 121 -8.11 6.35 4.68
C GLN A 121 -8.92 5.09 4.88
N GLN A 122 -9.18 4.72 6.13
CA GLN A 122 -9.99 3.57 6.46
C GLN A 122 -11.46 3.85 6.14
N ILE A 123 -11.98 5.02 6.52
CA ILE A 123 -13.39 5.41 6.29
C ILE A 123 -13.73 5.44 4.79
N TRP A 124 -12.90 6.07 3.96
CA TRP A 124 -13.19 6.19 2.53
C TRP A 124 -12.95 4.90 1.73
N ASN A 125 -12.35 3.88 2.34
CA ASN A 125 -12.26 2.54 1.77
C ASN A 125 -13.52 1.75 2.16
N HIS A 126 -13.74 1.54 3.46
CA HIS A 126 -14.97 1.01 4.01
C HIS A 126 -14.97 1.21 5.54
N PRO A 127 -16.08 1.63 6.19
CA PRO A 127 -16.11 1.81 7.64
C PRO A 127 -15.70 0.56 8.43
N LYS A 128 -16.04 -0.65 7.97
CA LYS A 128 -15.57 -1.93 8.54
C LYS A 128 -14.05 -2.03 8.68
N VAL A 129 -13.27 -1.41 7.79
CA VAL A 129 -11.81 -1.43 7.89
C VAL A 129 -11.34 -0.80 9.21
N LEU A 130 -12.05 0.24 9.67
CA LEU A 130 -11.79 0.88 10.97
C LEU A 130 -12.03 -0.10 12.13
N ASP A 131 -13.15 -0.82 12.10
CA ASP A 131 -13.50 -1.86 13.09
C ASP A 131 -12.47 -3.00 13.12
N ILE A 132 -12.10 -3.54 11.96
CA ILE A 132 -11.11 -4.63 11.86
C ILE A 132 -9.76 -4.19 12.42
N ASN A 133 -9.27 -3.01 12.03
CA ASN A 133 -7.97 -2.53 12.49
C ASN A 133 -7.99 -2.15 13.98
N GLN A 134 -9.12 -1.66 14.49
CA GLN A 134 -9.27 -1.42 15.93
C GLN A 134 -9.18 -2.73 16.72
N ARG A 135 -9.94 -3.76 16.34
CA ARG A 135 -9.89 -5.09 16.98
C ARG A 135 -8.51 -5.73 16.91
N ARG A 136 -7.80 -5.60 15.78
CA ARG A 136 -6.43 -6.10 15.62
C ARG A 136 -5.45 -5.42 16.58
N ARG A 137 -5.59 -4.11 16.79
CA ARG A 137 -4.76 -3.35 17.75
C ARG A 137 -5.07 -3.74 19.19
N GLU A 138 -6.33 -3.87 19.54
CA GLU A 138 -6.77 -4.30 20.88
C GLU A 138 -6.25 -5.71 21.19
N ALA A 139 -6.36 -6.64 20.26
CA ALA A 139 -5.80 -7.99 20.40
C ALA A 139 -4.28 -7.97 20.62
N GLN A 140 -3.54 -7.21 19.81
CA GLN A 140 -2.08 -7.07 19.95
C GLN A 140 -1.68 -6.43 21.29
N SER A 141 -2.44 -5.44 21.77
CA SER A 141 -2.20 -4.82 23.08
C SER A 141 -2.47 -5.79 24.23
N GLY A 142 -3.49 -6.64 24.12
CA GLY A 142 -3.81 -7.68 25.11
C GLY A 142 -2.72 -8.76 25.21
N TYR A 143 -2.16 -9.19 24.08
CA TYR A 143 -1.03 -10.14 24.07
C TYR A 143 0.24 -9.54 24.67
N ASN A 144 0.62 -8.31 24.31
CA ASN A 144 1.78 -7.64 24.88
C ASN A 144 1.67 -7.46 26.41
N SER A 145 0.46 -7.23 26.92
CA SER A 145 0.19 -7.13 28.36
C SER A 145 0.32 -8.48 29.09
N MET A 146 0.13 -9.61 28.39
CA MET A 146 0.19 -10.96 28.98
C MET A 146 1.63 -11.50 29.01
N ASP A 147 2.45 -11.14 28.02
CA ASP A 147 3.89 -11.43 28.02
C ASP A 147 4.65 -10.66 29.12
N GLU A 148 4.24 -9.43 29.45
CA GLU A 148 4.83 -8.66 30.56
C GLU A 148 4.57 -9.29 31.94
N PHE A 149 3.44 -9.99 32.10
CA PHE A 149 3.09 -10.70 33.33
C PHE A 149 3.91 -11.99 33.52
N ILE A 150 4.24 -12.72 32.44
CA ILE A 150 4.98 -13.98 32.51
C ILE A 150 6.45 -13.77 32.94
N VAL A 151 7.04 -12.60 32.65
CA VAL A 151 8.46 -12.31 32.98
C VAL A 151 8.68 -11.99 34.48
N SER A 152 7.62 -11.86 35.27
CA SER A 152 7.72 -11.48 36.69
C SER A 152 7.63 -12.65 37.68
N SER A 153 7.53 -13.91 37.21
CA SER A 153 7.36 -15.09 38.10
C SER A 153 8.58 -16.00 38.24
N GLU A 154 9.75 -15.62 37.73
CA GLU A 154 10.99 -16.37 37.99
C GLU A 154 12.00 -15.51 38.74
N SER A 155 11.93 -15.55 40.07
CA SER A 155 13.01 -15.14 40.95
C SER A 155 13.32 -16.24 41.96
N SER A 156 14.46 -16.90 41.82
CA SER A 156 15.37 -17.16 42.94
C SER A 156 16.73 -17.59 42.41
N GLU A 157 17.74 -16.96 43.01
CA GLU A 157 19.17 -17.07 42.80
C GLU A 157 19.70 -18.50 42.98
N ASP A 158 20.64 -18.92 42.12
CA ASP A 158 21.83 -19.62 42.59
C ASP A 158 23.00 -19.37 41.61
N ASP A 159 24.11 -18.91 42.18
CA ASP A 159 25.37 -18.56 41.53
C ASP A 159 26.42 -19.58 41.99
N SER A 160 26.97 -20.37 41.07
CA SER A 160 28.41 -20.70 41.13
C SER A 160 28.99 -21.35 39.87
N SER A 161 29.87 -20.56 39.25
CA SER A 161 31.20 -20.95 38.71
C SER A 161 31.38 -21.61 37.32
N ARG A 162 32.34 -20.99 36.59
CA ARG A 162 33.41 -21.54 35.71
C ARG A 162 33.26 -21.59 34.17
N ASP A 163 34.06 -20.70 33.56
CA ASP A 163 34.92 -20.80 32.36
C ASP A 163 34.36 -20.82 30.91
N PRO A 164 35.16 -20.40 29.88
CA PRO A 164 34.66 -19.76 28.67
C PRO A 164 34.88 -20.54 27.36
N SER A 165 34.03 -20.23 26.36
CA SER A 165 34.15 -20.41 24.89
C SER A 165 33.65 -21.75 24.30
N PRO A 166 33.28 -21.86 22.98
CA PRO A 166 32.74 -20.90 21.99
C PRO A 166 31.42 -21.37 21.28
N GLN A 167 30.81 -20.44 20.53
CA GLN A 167 29.59 -20.45 19.67
C GLN A 167 29.26 -21.70 18.79
N PRO A 168 27.98 -21.94 18.36
CA PRO A 168 27.36 -21.17 17.25
C PRO A 168 25.85 -20.83 17.31
N ASP A 169 25.56 -19.62 16.83
CA ASP A 169 24.48 -19.17 15.93
C ASP A 169 22.98 -19.48 16.17
N ALA A 170 22.26 -18.44 16.59
CA ALA A 170 21.00 -18.01 15.95
C ALA A 170 20.67 -16.54 16.31
N LYS A 171 21.13 -15.59 15.50
CA LYS A 171 20.74 -14.16 15.62
C LYS A 171 19.33 -13.96 15.09
N ALA A 172 18.33 -13.99 15.96
CA ALA A 172 17.10 -13.23 15.76
C ALA A 172 17.34 -11.81 16.30
N GLY A 173 17.51 -10.86 15.38
CA GLY A 173 17.76 -9.46 15.73
C GLY A 173 16.58 -8.82 16.46
N LYS A 174 16.72 -8.66 17.79
CA LYS A 174 15.93 -7.70 18.58
C LYS A 174 16.28 -6.29 18.08
N GLY A 175 15.45 -5.77 17.18
CA GLY A 175 15.43 -4.36 16.83
C GLY A 175 15.02 -3.54 18.05
N ARG A 176 15.99 -2.80 18.58
CA ARG A 176 15.82 -1.74 19.57
C ARG A 176 14.94 -0.64 18.94
N GLY A 177 13.63 -0.74 19.11
CA GLY A 177 12.68 0.32 18.79
C GLY A 177 12.43 1.12 20.06
N GLY A 178 12.91 2.36 20.10
CA GLY A 178 12.72 3.25 21.23
C GLY A 178 11.25 3.42 21.58
N ALA A 179 10.98 3.49 22.88
CA ALA A 179 9.76 4.04 23.42
C ALA A 179 9.53 5.42 22.78
N ALA A 180 8.54 5.53 21.91
CA ALA A 180 8.04 6.78 21.41
C ALA A 180 6.80 7.14 22.23
N ASP A 181 6.99 8.18 23.03
CA ASP A 181 5.97 8.91 23.77
C ASP A 181 4.73 9.23 22.94
N GLY A 182 3.57 9.18 23.60
CA GLY A 182 2.30 9.69 23.08
C GLY A 182 1.49 8.64 22.32
N ALA A 183 0.72 7.84 23.06
CA ALA A 183 -0.41 7.12 22.51
C ALA A 183 -1.44 8.16 22.00
N ALA A 184 -1.23 8.67 20.78
CA ALA A 184 -2.23 9.41 20.04
C ALA A 184 -3.51 8.57 20.09
N GLN A 185 -4.58 9.12 20.67
CA GLN A 185 -5.86 8.45 20.76
C GLN A 185 -6.30 8.14 19.35
N ASN A 186 -6.08 6.88 18.98
CA ASN A 186 -6.32 6.43 17.64
C ASN A 186 -7.81 6.58 17.36
N PRO A 187 -8.18 6.91 16.13
CA PRO A 187 -9.56 7.17 15.78
C PRO A 187 -10.41 5.96 16.15
N SER A 188 -11.23 6.15 17.16
CA SER A 188 -12.09 5.13 17.74
C SER A 188 -13.51 5.40 17.30
N TRP A 189 -14.34 4.37 17.31
CA TRP A 189 -15.78 4.48 17.20
C TRP A 189 -16.44 5.21 18.40
N ASP A 190 -15.69 6.02 19.15
CA ASP A 190 -16.12 6.70 20.37
C ASP A 190 -17.36 7.55 20.10
N GLY A 191 -18.42 7.27 20.87
CA GLY A 191 -19.73 7.93 20.75
C GLY A 191 -20.62 7.42 19.61
N ILE A 192 -20.25 6.33 18.91
CA ILE A 192 -21.12 5.65 17.93
C ILE A 192 -21.76 4.43 18.60
N LYS A 193 -23.10 4.41 18.66
CA LYS A 193 -23.89 3.31 19.25
C LYS A 193 -23.63 2.00 18.52
N ALA A 194 -23.68 0.86 19.21
CA ALA A 194 -23.42 -0.47 18.64
C ALA A 194 -24.29 -0.79 17.40
N GLN A 195 -25.59 -0.45 17.43
CA GLN A 195 -26.48 -0.58 16.27
C GLN A 195 -26.06 0.28 15.07
N GLU A 196 -25.57 1.49 15.32
CA GLU A 196 -25.04 2.34 14.25
C GLU A 196 -23.72 1.76 13.72
N ARG A 197 -22.89 1.13 14.57
CA ARG A 197 -21.68 0.42 14.10
C ARG A 197 -22.03 -0.74 13.18
N GLU A 198 -22.98 -1.58 13.57
CA GLU A 198 -23.45 -2.73 12.76
C GLU A 198 -23.91 -2.30 11.37
N THR A 199 -24.86 -1.36 11.31
CA THR A 199 -25.37 -0.81 10.03
C THR A 199 -24.30 -0.11 9.18
N LEU A 200 -23.29 0.51 9.81
CA LEU A 200 -22.17 1.13 9.10
C LEU A 200 -21.13 0.10 8.62
N THR A 201 -21.07 -1.05 9.28
CA THR A 201 -20.17 -2.16 8.95
C THR A 201 -20.75 -3.16 7.96
N ASP A 202 -22.04 -3.09 7.66
CA ASP A 202 -22.70 -3.94 6.68
C ASP A 202 -22.14 -3.73 5.27
N TRP A 203 -22.23 -4.78 4.46
CA TRP A 203 -21.80 -4.78 3.06
C TRP A 203 -22.86 -4.21 2.10
N THR A 204 -23.92 -3.62 2.64
CA THR A 204 -25.00 -3.07 1.83
C THR A 204 -24.52 -1.88 0.99
N PRO A 205 -25.14 -1.60 -0.17
CA PRO A 205 -24.78 -0.45 -1.02
C PRO A 205 -24.74 0.91 -0.29
N GLY A 206 -25.41 1.03 0.87
CA GLY A 206 -25.44 2.24 1.68
C GLY A 206 -24.18 2.52 2.51
N SER A 207 -23.31 1.53 2.74
CA SER A 207 -22.17 1.67 3.65
C SER A 207 -20.93 2.27 2.98
N SER A 208 -20.51 1.77 1.81
CA SER A 208 -19.37 2.27 1.03
C SER A 208 -19.64 2.31 -0.46
N SER A 209 -19.49 3.50 -1.04
CA SER A 209 -19.67 3.71 -2.48
C SER A 209 -18.60 3.02 -3.32
N LYS A 210 -17.34 2.97 -2.84
CA LYS A 210 -16.27 2.26 -3.54
C LYS A 210 -16.51 0.76 -3.58
N LEU A 211 -16.93 0.18 -2.45
CA LEU A 211 -17.28 -1.24 -2.38
C LEU A 211 -18.45 -1.55 -3.31
N CYS A 212 -19.51 -0.73 -3.28
CA CYS A 212 -20.66 -0.90 -4.17
C CYS A 212 -20.26 -0.90 -5.65
N VAL A 213 -19.45 0.07 -6.08
CA VAL A 213 -18.98 0.13 -7.47
C VAL A 213 -18.09 -1.06 -7.82
N ALA A 214 -17.19 -1.47 -6.92
CA ALA A 214 -16.35 -2.64 -7.13
C ALA A 214 -17.18 -3.93 -7.28
N LEU A 215 -18.17 -4.15 -6.43
CA LEU A 215 -19.05 -5.31 -6.50
C LEU A 215 -19.88 -5.33 -7.79
N GLU A 216 -20.39 -4.17 -8.24
CA GLU A 216 -21.09 -4.09 -9.53
C GLU A 216 -20.18 -4.37 -10.72
N LEU A 217 -18.94 -3.86 -10.71
CA LEU A 217 -17.97 -4.15 -11.76
C LEU A 217 -17.63 -5.65 -11.81
N ILE A 218 -17.43 -6.27 -10.65
CA ILE A 218 -17.17 -7.72 -10.55
C ILE A 218 -18.38 -8.52 -11.04
N ARG A 219 -19.60 -8.10 -10.70
CA ARG A 219 -20.84 -8.72 -11.18
C ARG A 219 -20.95 -8.67 -12.70
N LEU A 220 -20.65 -7.50 -13.29
CA LEU A 220 -20.68 -7.31 -14.75
C LEU A 220 -19.58 -8.13 -15.44
N ALA A 221 -18.35 -8.12 -14.93
CA ALA A 221 -17.26 -8.91 -15.48
C ALA A 221 -17.57 -10.41 -15.42
N ARG A 222 -18.14 -10.89 -14.31
CA ARG A 222 -18.59 -12.28 -14.18
C ARG A 222 -19.68 -12.65 -15.19
N ALA A 223 -20.63 -11.75 -15.43
CA ALA A 223 -21.68 -11.97 -16.44
C ALA A 223 -21.11 -12.06 -17.86
N LEU A 224 -19.96 -11.43 -18.12
CA LEU A 224 -19.22 -11.53 -19.37
C LEU A 224 -18.25 -12.73 -19.41
N GLY A 225 -18.10 -13.47 -18.32
CA GLY A 225 -17.10 -14.55 -18.20
C GLY A 225 -15.66 -14.05 -18.11
N GLU A 226 -15.45 -12.77 -17.80
CA GLU A 226 -14.13 -12.18 -17.69
C GLU A 226 -13.54 -12.38 -16.28
N SER A 227 -12.25 -12.68 -16.24
CA SER A 227 -11.50 -12.73 -14.99
C SER A 227 -11.14 -11.33 -14.52
N THR A 228 -11.31 -11.06 -13.22
CA THR A 228 -11.07 -9.74 -12.64
C THR A 228 -9.94 -9.79 -11.62
N LEU A 229 -8.97 -8.89 -11.75
CA LEU A 229 -7.93 -8.67 -10.73
C LEU A 229 -8.28 -7.45 -9.89
N VAL A 230 -8.32 -7.62 -8.57
CA VAL A 230 -8.59 -6.54 -7.61
C VAL A 230 -7.35 -6.27 -6.80
N PHE A 231 -6.92 -5.00 -6.78
CA PHE A 231 -5.77 -4.55 -6.01
C PHE A 231 -6.19 -3.60 -4.90
N SER A 232 -5.69 -3.83 -3.70
CA SER A 232 -5.87 -2.94 -2.54
C SER A 232 -4.56 -2.81 -1.78
N GLN A 233 -4.24 -1.60 -1.33
CA GLN A 233 -3.11 -1.35 -0.43
C GLN A 233 -3.43 -1.76 1.02
N SER A 234 -4.70 -1.97 1.36
CA SER A 234 -5.15 -2.35 2.70
C SER A 234 -5.55 -3.83 2.72
N ILE A 235 -4.86 -4.61 3.54
CA ILE A 235 -5.17 -6.02 3.80
C ILE A 235 -6.57 -6.16 4.41
N ALA A 236 -6.93 -5.29 5.36
CA ALA A 236 -8.26 -5.26 5.95
C ALA A 236 -9.37 -5.00 4.91
N MET A 237 -9.09 -4.26 3.84
CA MET A 237 -10.06 -4.08 2.75
C MET A 237 -10.17 -5.34 1.86
N LEU A 238 -9.11 -6.13 1.72
CA LEU A 238 -9.20 -7.44 1.06
C LEU A 238 -10.05 -8.41 1.87
N ASP A 239 -9.88 -8.42 3.20
CA ASP A 239 -10.73 -9.20 4.10
C ASP A 239 -12.21 -8.78 3.94
N VAL A 240 -12.49 -7.48 3.89
CA VAL A 240 -13.84 -6.94 3.61
C VAL A 240 -14.39 -7.43 2.28
N LEU A 241 -13.59 -7.36 1.21
CA LEU A 241 -14.01 -7.81 -0.12
C LEU A 241 -14.28 -9.31 -0.15
N GLU A 242 -13.45 -10.12 0.48
CA GLU A 242 -13.63 -11.58 0.55
C GLU A 242 -14.96 -11.96 1.20
N HIS A 243 -15.27 -11.36 2.35
CA HIS A 243 -16.54 -11.61 3.03
C HIS A 243 -17.73 -11.13 2.18
N ALA A 244 -17.64 -9.93 1.59
CA ALA A 244 -18.70 -9.41 0.74
C ALA A 244 -18.95 -10.28 -0.51
N LEU A 245 -17.89 -10.79 -1.16
CA LEU A 245 -18.00 -11.65 -2.33
C LEU A 245 -18.56 -13.03 -1.98
N HIS A 246 -18.19 -13.58 -0.82
CA HIS A 246 -18.77 -14.81 -0.31
C HIS A 246 -20.27 -14.64 -0.02
N ASP A 247 -20.65 -13.60 0.73
CA ASP A 247 -22.03 -13.43 1.19
C ASP A 247 -22.99 -13.05 0.05
N ILE A 248 -22.55 -12.22 -0.90
CA ILE A 248 -23.42 -11.71 -1.98
C ILE A 248 -23.45 -12.67 -3.18
N PHE A 249 -22.29 -13.21 -3.56
CA PHE A 249 -22.15 -13.99 -4.80
C PHE A 249 -21.92 -15.49 -4.57
N GLY A 250 -21.83 -15.93 -3.31
CA GLY A 250 -21.57 -17.32 -2.95
C GLY A 250 -20.18 -17.81 -3.35
N MET A 251 -19.23 -16.89 -3.58
CA MET A 251 -17.89 -17.24 -4.08
C MET A 251 -17.09 -17.97 -3.01
N ARG A 252 -16.52 -19.12 -3.38
CA ARG A 252 -15.73 -19.93 -2.44
C ARG A 252 -14.25 -19.61 -2.53
N PHE A 253 -13.63 -19.45 -1.37
CA PHE A 253 -12.19 -19.27 -1.27
C PHE A 253 -11.44 -20.49 -1.81
N GLY A 254 -10.38 -20.24 -2.59
CA GLY A 254 -9.55 -21.29 -3.20
C GLY A 254 -10.10 -21.89 -4.48
N HIS A 255 -11.34 -21.56 -4.87
CA HIS A 255 -11.94 -21.95 -6.14
C HIS A 255 -12.24 -20.73 -7.01
N ASP A 256 -13.22 -19.93 -6.58
CA ASP A 256 -13.68 -18.77 -7.35
C ASP A 256 -12.91 -17.50 -6.97
N LEU A 257 -12.34 -17.49 -5.77
CA LEU A 257 -11.60 -16.36 -5.21
C LEU A 257 -10.21 -16.79 -4.76
N LEU A 258 -9.21 -16.14 -5.34
CA LEU A 258 -7.80 -16.34 -5.03
C LEU A 258 -7.23 -15.06 -4.44
N ARG A 259 -6.49 -15.18 -3.32
CA ARG A 259 -5.87 -14.06 -2.60
C ARG A 259 -4.36 -14.23 -2.58
N LEU A 260 -3.65 -13.16 -2.88
CA LEU A 260 -2.20 -13.09 -2.73
C LEU A 260 -1.84 -11.89 -1.85
N ASP A 261 -1.16 -12.14 -0.74
CA ASP A 261 -0.68 -11.10 0.17
C ASP A 261 0.78 -11.34 0.62
N GLY A 262 1.31 -10.42 1.43
CA GLY A 262 2.69 -10.46 1.90
C GLY A 262 3.02 -11.67 2.77
N SER A 263 2.03 -12.23 3.46
CA SER A 263 2.15 -13.43 4.30
C SER A 263 2.10 -14.74 3.51
N THR A 264 1.67 -14.72 2.25
CA THR A 264 1.57 -15.92 1.43
C THR A 264 2.97 -16.46 1.11
N PRO A 265 3.28 -17.75 1.41
CA PRO A 265 4.57 -18.37 1.08
C PRO A 265 4.87 -18.38 -0.42
N VAL A 266 6.15 -18.35 -0.81
CA VAL A 266 6.59 -18.26 -2.22
C VAL A 266 6.04 -19.42 -3.06
N ASP A 267 6.10 -20.65 -2.56
CA ASP A 267 5.63 -21.84 -3.28
C ASP A 267 4.12 -21.79 -3.55
N THR A 268 3.35 -21.28 -2.59
CA THR A 268 1.91 -21.10 -2.72
C THR A 268 1.57 -19.99 -3.70
N ARG A 269 2.38 -18.93 -3.79
CA ARG A 269 2.16 -17.82 -4.74
C ARG A 269 2.20 -18.30 -6.18
N ILE A 270 3.18 -19.12 -6.53
CA ILE A 270 3.34 -19.65 -7.89
C ILE A 270 2.10 -20.49 -8.26
N LYS A 271 1.69 -21.40 -7.38
CA LYS A 271 0.48 -22.23 -7.58
C LYS A 271 -0.79 -21.40 -7.81
N ILE A 272 -0.97 -20.32 -7.05
CA ILE A 272 -2.12 -19.42 -7.20
C ILE A 272 -2.09 -18.67 -8.53
N ILE A 273 -0.90 -18.24 -8.96
CA ILE A 273 -0.74 -17.53 -10.24
C ILE A 273 -1.02 -18.48 -11.41
N ASP A 274 -0.49 -19.70 -11.35
CA ASP A 274 -0.66 -20.69 -12.39
C ASP A 274 -2.13 -21.12 -12.49
N SER A 275 -2.80 -21.40 -11.36
CA SER A 275 -4.22 -21.75 -11.35
C SER A 275 -5.13 -20.65 -11.91
N PHE A 276 -4.80 -19.38 -11.64
CA PHE A 276 -5.53 -18.24 -12.21
C PHE A 276 -5.35 -18.13 -13.73
N ASN A 277 -4.13 -18.35 -14.24
CA ASN A 277 -3.85 -18.26 -15.68
C ASN A 277 -4.41 -19.46 -16.46
N GLU A 278 -4.38 -20.67 -15.88
CA GLU A 278 -4.95 -21.88 -16.49
C GLU A 278 -6.46 -21.79 -16.65
N ALA A 279 -7.16 -21.23 -15.65
CA ALA A 279 -8.61 -21.00 -15.71
C ALA A 279 -9.01 -20.05 -16.86
N GLN A 280 -8.12 -19.15 -17.29
CA GLN A 280 -8.34 -18.28 -18.46
C GLN A 280 -8.01 -18.97 -19.79
N GLY A 281 -7.00 -19.86 -19.80
CA GLY A 281 -6.53 -20.53 -21.02
C GLY A 281 -7.50 -21.57 -21.59
N GLY A 282 -8.44 -22.07 -20.80
CA GLY A 282 -9.40 -23.11 -21.20
C GLY A 282 -10.52 -22.66 -22.15
N GLY A 283 -10.69 -21.34 -22.40
CA GLY A 283 -11.79 -20.80 -23.22
C GLY A 283 -11.45 -20.44 -24.66
N GLY A 284 -10.19 -20.55 -25.09
CA GLY A 284 -9.71 -20.01 -26.38
C GLY A 284 -9.17 -21.03 -27.39
N GLY A 285 -9.39 -22.33 -27.15
CA GLY A 285 -8.86 -23.42 -28.00
C GLY A 285 -9.96 -24.37 -28.45
N GLY A 286 -10.92 -23.89 -29.25
CA GLY A 286 -11.94 -24.73 -29.86
C GLY A 286 -12.85 -23.92 -30.78
N GLY A 287 -12.58 -23.97 -32.08
CA GLY A 287 -13.38 -23.35 -33.14
C GLY A 287 -12.52 -22.70 -34.21
#